data_AF-A0A3P8X7G3-F1
#
_entry.id   AF-A0A3P8X7G3-F1
#
_cell.length_a   1.000
_cell.length_b   1.000
_cell.length_c   1.000
_cell.angle_alpha   90.00
_cell.angle_beta   90.00
_cell.angle_gamma   90.00
#
_symmetry.space_group_name_H-M   'P 1'
#
loop_
_entity.id
_entity.type
_entity.pdbx_description
1 polymer ?
#
loop_
_entity_poly.entity_id
_entity_poly.type
_entity_poly.pdbx_seq_one_letter_code
_entity_poly.pdbx_strand_id
1 'polypeptide(L)'
;MELSALLKDPQCRLETLKLSGCRITEEGCASLVSALKSNPSHLKELDLSNNQPEDSGVKKLSALMEDPQCRLETLRLSGCGITKKGCSSLVSALKSNPSHLKELDLSYNHPGDLGVRLLSAGLEDPHWRLEKLNMDHGGEWRLKSGLKKYVCDLTLDPNTVNRKLSLSEENRKVTWRREEQPYPDHPERFEYWEQVLCREGLSGRCYWEVEWSGGGAGIGVTYKGINRRGWGVDCWFGYNDKSWILYCYVDRYSVRHNDKTTDIPVTSSDSHRVGVYLDWPAGTLSFYRVSSDTLTHLYTFNTTFTEPLYPGFYVYDSSVSLCQMVPVSNTT
;
A
#
# COMPACT_ATOMS: atom_id res chain seq x y z
N MET A 1 -9.58 19.36 20.22
CA MET A 1 -9.84 19.54 21.67
C MET A 1 -11.33 19.71 21.99
N GLU A 2 -12.21 19.99 21.01
CA GLU A 2 -13.65 20.24 21.24
C GLU A 2 -14.51 18.96 21.36
N LEU A 3 -14.27 17.93 20.53
CA LEU A 3 -15.08 16.70 20.52
C LEU A 3 -15.02 15.92 21.85
N SER A 4 -13.84 15.83 22.46
CA SER A 4 -13.66 15.13 23.74
C SER A 4 -14.41 15.81 24.89
N ALA A 5 -14.59 17.13 24.84
CA ALA A 5 -15.37 17.85 25.85
C ALA A 5 -16.86 17.57 25.69
N LEU A 6 -17.35 17.52 24.45
CA LEU A 6 -18.74 17.17 24.15
C LEU A 6 -19.09 15.73 24.55
N LEU A 7 -18.20 14.77 24.30
CA LEU A 7 -18.40 13.37 24.72
C LEU A 7 -18.35 13.17 26.24
N LYS A 8 -17.70 14.08 26.97
CA LYS A 8 -17.65 14.08 28.43
C LYS A 8 -18.91 14.66 29.08
N ASP A 9 -19.74 15.38 28.33
CA ASP A 9 -20.99 15.95 28.85
C ASP A 9 -21.98 14.82 29.19
N PRO A 10 -22.47 14.71 30.45
CA PRO A 10 -23.46 13.72 30.87
C PRO A 10 -24.77 13.74 30.05
N GLN A 11 -25.11 14.87 29.43
CA GLN A 11 -26.29 15.00 28.57
C GLN A 11 -26.03 14.55 27.12
N CYS A 12 -24.79 14.22 26.77
CA CYS A 12 -24.45 13.74 25.43
C CYS A 12 -25.07 12.36 25.20
N ARG A 13 -26.03 12.29 24.26
CA ARG A 13 -26.72 11.05 23.85
C ARG A 13 -26.30 10.58 22.46
N LEU A 14 -25.06 10.84 22.07
CA LEU A 14 -24.56 10.49 20.75
C LEU A 14 -24.53 8.98 20.56
N GLU A 15 -25.31 8.47 19.60
CA GLU A 15 -25.35 7.03 19.30
C GLU A 15 -24.37 6.62 18.18
N THR A 16 -23.98 7.57 17.32
CA THR A 16 -23.12 7.31 16.16
C THR A 16 -22.04 8.36 16.05
N LEU A 17 -20.79 7.92 15.99
CA LEU A 17 -19.61 8.78 15.84
C LEU A 17 -18.77 8.30 14.67
N LYS A 18 -18.77 9.09 13.59
CA LYS A 18 -18.01 8.81 12.37
C LYS A 18 -16.84 9.77 12.27
N LEU A 19 -15.63 9.24 12.41
CA LEU A 19 -14.38 9.98 12.36
C LEU A 19 -13.42 9.38 11.32
N SER A 20 -13.97 8.74 10.29
CA SER A 20 -13.17 8.12 9.25
C SER A 20 -12.28 9.15 8.54
N GLY A 21 -10.97 8.91 8.47
CA GLY A 21 -10.03 9.80 7.79
C GLY A 21 -9.70 11.11 8.53
N CYS A 22 -10.05 11.23 9.81
CA CYS A 22 -9.80 12.43 10.63
C CYS A 22 -8.36 12.54 11.17
N ARG A 23 -7.42 11.72 10.69
CA ARG A 23 -6.01 11.67 11.13
C ARG A 23 -5.86 11.40 12.64
N ILE A 24 -6.73 10.55 13.18
CA ILE A 24 -6.67 10.14 14.59
C ILE A 24 -5.45 9.22 14.79
N THR A 25 -4.50 9.67 15.60
CA THR A 25 -3.32 8.90 16.01
C THR A 25 -3.63 8.01 17.21
N GLU A 26 -2.65 7.24 17.71
CA GLU A 26 -2.76 6.54 18.99
C GLU A 26 -3.21 7.46 20.13
N GLU A 27 -2.61 8.66 20.25
CA GLU A 27 -2.93 9.62 21.31
C GLU A 27 -4.35 10.19 21.17
N GLY A 28 -4.75 10.46 19.93
CA GLY A 28 -6.12 10.88 19.62
C GLY A 28 -7.13 9.79 19.98
N CYS A 29 -6.81 8.53 19.67
CA CYS A 29 -7.62 7.37 20.04
C CYS A 29 -7.68 7.20 21.57
N ALA A 30 -6.58 7.40 22.28
CA ALA A 30 -6.54 7.37 23.74
C ALA A 30 -7.44 8.45 24.36
N SER A 31 -7.39 9.66 23.82
CA SER A 31 -8.22 10.79 24.25
C SER A 31 -9.71 10.52 24.00
N LEU A 32 -10.03 9.93 22.86
CA LEU A 32 -11.39 9.51 22.51
C LEU A 32 -11.90 8.43 23.47
N VAL A 33 -11.12 7.37 23.69
CA VAL A 33 -11.47 6.29 24.62
C VAL A 33 -11.68 6.83 26.03
N SER A 34 -10.82 7.73 26.50
CA SER A 34 -10.98 8.38 27.80
C SER A 34 -12.30 9.15 27.91
N ALA A 35 -12.69 9.89 26.86
CA ALA A 35 -13.96 10.60 26.84
C ALA A 35 -15.17 9.66 26.82
N LEU A 36 -15.11 8.55 26.08
CA LEU A 36 -16.16 7.53 26.02
C LEU A 36 -16.31 6.74 27.33
N LYS A 37 -15.26 6.64 28.15
CA LYS A 37 -15.34 6.01 29.49
C LYS A 37 -15.95 6.94 30.54
N SER A 38 -15.70 8.25 30.44
CA SER A 38 -16.12 9.20 31.48
C SER A 38 -17.63 9.46 31.56
N ASN A 39 -18.37 9.16 30.49
CA ASN A 39 -19.82 9.15 30.48
C ASN A 39 -20.25 7.83 29.84
N PRO A 40 -21.07 6.97 30.47
CA PRO A 40 -21.54 5.73 29.85
C PRO A 40 -22.15 6.04 28.48
N SER A 41 -21.37 5.80 27.44
CA SER A 41 -21.70 6.34 26.13
C SER A 41 -22.92 5.63 25.60
N HIS A 42 -23.93 6.39 25.19
CA HIS A 42 -25.03 5.90 24.35
C HIS A 42 -24.55 5.45 22.95
N LEU A 43 -23.24 5.50 22.70
CA LEU A 43 -22.60 5.19 21.45
C LEU A 43 -22.78 3.71 21.09
N LYS A 44 -23.50 3.48 20.01
CA LYS A 44 -23.71 2.17 19.39
C LYS A 44 -22.80 1.97 18.19
N GLU A 45 -22.42 3.03 17.49
CA GLU A 45 -21.58 2.96 16.30
C GLU A 45 -20.36 3.90 16.40
N LEU A 46 -19.18 3.33 16.19
CA LEU A 46 -17.92 4.04 16.08
C LEU A 46 -17.21 3.67 14.78
N ASP A 47 -17.02 4.66 13.91
CA ASP A 47 -16.22 4.51 12.70
C ASP A 47 -14.93 5.32 12.82
N LEU A 48 -13.82 4.60 12.99
CA LEU A 48 -12.46 5.14 13.04
C LEU A 48 -11.65 4.74 11.82
N SER A 49 -12.29 4.31 10.75
CA SER A 49 -11.57 3.81 9.58
C SER A 49 -10.64 4.88 8.96
N ASN A 50 -9.60 4.48 8.24
CA ASN A 50 -8.58 5.39 7.67
C ASN A 50 -7.89 6.31 8.68
N ASN A 51 -7.77 5.89 9.93
CA ASN A 51 -6.96 6.59 10.92
C ASN A 51 -5.71 5.77 11.25
N GLN A 52 -4.89 6.26 12.17
CA GLN A 52 -3.64 5.62 12.60
C GLN A 52 -3.66 5.32 14.11
N PRO A 53 -4.69 4.63 14.64
CA PRO A 53 -4.65 4.17 16.02
C PRO A 53 -3.63 3.04 16.20
N GLU A 54 -3.33 2.28 15.14
CA GLU A 54 -2.46 1.09 15.14
C GLU A 54 -2.86 0.06 16.23
N ASP A 55 -1.99 -0.90 16.54
CA ASP A 55 -2.27 -1.93 17.54
C ASP A 55 -2.49 -1.35 18.95
N SER A 56 -1.81 -0.26 19.28
CA SER A 56 -1.84 0.38 20.59
C SER A 56 -3.16 1.12 20.86
N GLY A 57 -3.68 1.85 19.87
CA GLY A 57 -5.01 2.45 19.93
C GLY A 57 -6.11 1.39 19.94
N VAL A 58 -5.97 0.32 19.14
CA VAL A 58 -6.90 -0.83 19.18
C VAL A 58 -6.92 -1.51 20.55
N LYS A 59 -5.77 -1.63 21.22
CA LYS A 59 -5.72 -2.14 22.59
C LYS A 59 -6.53 -1.28 23.56
N LYS A 60 -6.51 0.05 23.40
CA LYS A 60 -7.31 0.97 24.22
C LYS A 60 -8.82 0.86 23.91
N LEU A 61 -9.18 0.71 22.63
CA LEU A 61 -10.56 0.44 22.23
C LEU A 61 -11.06 -0.90 22.76
N SER A 62 -10.22 -1.93 22.75
CA SER A 62 -10.53 -3.25 23.32
C SER A 62 -10.84 -3.13 24.81
N ALA A 63 -10.04 -2.36 25.55
CA ALA A 63 -10.28 -2.07 26.96
C ALA A 63 -11.50 -1.16 27.23
N LEU A 64 -12.05 -0.48 26.21
CA LEU A 64 -13.34 0.19 26.30
C LEU A 64 -14.48 -0.81 26.13
N MET A 65 -14.36 -1.75 25.19
CA MET A 65 -15.37 -2.78 24.94
C MET A 65 -15.51 -3.78 26.09
N GLU A 66 -14.44 -4.00 26.86
CA GLU A 66 -14.46 -4.82 28.08
C GLU A 66 -15.20 -4.12 29.25
N ASP A 67 -15.53 -2.84 29.13
CA ASP A 67 -16.29 -2.11 30.14
C ASP A 67 -17.77 -2.56 30.11
N PRO A 68 -18.37 -3.01 31.24
CA PRO A 68 -19.77 -3.46 31.29
C PRO A 68 -20.81 -2.40 30.88
N GLN A 69 -20.43 -1.12 30.92
CA GLN A 69 -21.27 0.00 30.48
C GLN A 69 -21.13 0.31 28.99
N CYS A 70 -20.15 -0.27 28.30
CA CYS A 70 -20.00 -0.09 26.86
C CYS A 70 -21.21 -0.70 26.14
N ARG A 71 -21.83 0.07 25.24
CA ARG A 71 -22.98 -0.37 24.42
C ARG A 71 -22.64 -0.38 22.93
N LEU A 72 -21.36 -0.41 22.60
CA LEU A 72 -20.91 -0.38 21.22
C LEU A 72 -21.34 -1.65 20.49
N GLU A 73 -22.16 -1.50 19.45
CA GLU A 73 -22.67 -2.58 18.61
C GLU A 73 -21.89 -2.68 17.30
N THR A 74 -21.34 -1.57 16.80
CA THR A 74 -20.63 -1.49 15.52
C THR A 74 -19.29 -0.77 15.68
N LEU A 75 -18.22 -1.43 15.28
CA LEU A 75 -16.86 -0.88 15.28
C LEU A 75 -16.24 -1.03 13.89
N ARG A 76 -15.95 0.09 13.24
CA ARG A 76 -15.25 0.11 11.94
C ARG A 76 -13.84 0.64 12.10
N LEU A 77 -12.87 -0.20 11.75
CA LEU A 77 -11.44 0.05 11.85
C LEU A 77 -10.74 -0.29 10.53
N SER A 78 -11.46 -0.13 9.43
CA SER A 78 -10.94 -0.42 8.10
C SER A 78 -9.72 0.47 7.79
N GLY A 79 -8.59 -0.11 7.38
CA GLY A 79 -7.38 0.65 7.04
C GLY A 79 -6.70 1.36 8.22
N CYS A 80 -6.71 0.76 9.42
CA CYS A 80 -6.16 1.33 10.64
C CYS A 80 -4.74 0.85 11.01
N GLY A 81 -4.08 0.08 10.13
CA GLY A 81 -2.73 -0.46 10.39
C GLY A 81 -2.69 -1.57 11.43
N ILE A 82 -3.79 -2.29 11.62
CA ILE A 82 -3.94 -3.32 12.64
C ILE A 82 -3.18 -4.58 12.24
N THR A 83 -2.41 -5.13 13.18
CA THR A 83 -1.69 -6.39 13.01
C THR A 83 -2.29 -7.50 13.87
N LYS A 84 -1.67 -8.69 13.85
CA LYS A 84 -2.00 -9.80 14.77
C LYS A 84 -2.08 -9.38 16.25
N LYS A 85 -1.32 -8.37 16.69
CA LYS A 85 -1.35 -7.89 18.09
C LYS A 85 -2.66 -7.16 18.40
N GLY A 86 -3.09 -6.24 17.53
CA GLY A 86 -4.38 -5.57 17.67
C GLY A 86 -5.54 -6.55 17.57
N CYS A 87 -5.50 -7.50 16.63
CA CYS A 87 -6.49 -8.59 16.55
C CYS A 87 -6.58 -9.41 17.84
N SER A 88 -5.44 -9.75 18.45
CA SER A 88 -5.42 -10.48 19.73
C SER A 88 -6.11 -9.68 20.86
N SER A 89 -5.97 -8.35 20.84
CA SER A 89 -6.63 -7.47 21.81
C SER A 89 -8.15 -7.42 21.59
N LEU A 90 -8.58 -7.32 20.33
CA LEU A 90 -10.01 -7.37 19.97
C LEU A 90 -10.65 -8.71 20.34
N VAL A 91 -9.96 -9.82 20.09
CA VAL A 91 -10.43 -11.17 20.46
C VAL A 91 -10.60 -11.30 21.98
N SER A 92 -9.68 -10.73 22.77
CA SER A 92 -9.83 -10.67 24.24
C SER A 92 -11.10 -9.94 24.64
N ALA A 93 -11.34 -8.76 24.06
CA ALA A 93 -12.51 -7.96 24.36
C ALA A 93 -13.81 -8.64 23.90
N LEU A 94 -13.83 -9.29 22.74
CA LEU A 94 -15.01 -10.00 22.24
C LEU A 94 -15.39 -11.22 23.07
N LYS A 95 -14.42 -11.84 23.76
CA LYS A 95 -14.67 -12.91 24.74
C LYS A 95 -15.20 -12.39 26.08
N SER A 96 -15.07 -11.10 26.35
CA SER A 96 -15.64 -10.51 27.57
C SER A 96 -17.17 -10.60 27.54
N ASN A 97 -17.78 -10.82 28.70
CA ASN A 97 -19.23 -10.95 28.83
C ASN A 97 -19.75 -9.89 29.83
N PRO A 98 -20.63 -8.96 29.41
CA PRO A 98 -21.24 -8.87 28.09
C PRO A 98 -20.39 -8.11 27.06
N SER A 99 -20.13 -8.74 25.91
CA SER A 99 -19.78 -8.02 24.68
C SER A 99 -21.07 -7.68 23.93
N HIS A 100 -21.23 -6.42 23.54
CA HIS A 100 -22.38 -5.95 22.77
C HIS A 100 -22.11 -5.83 21.27
N LEU A 101 -20.88 -6.10 20.83
CA LEU A 101 -20.47 -5.89 19.44
C LEU A 101 -21.10 -6.91 18.50
N LYS A 102 -21.80 -6.41 17.49
CA LYS A 102 -22.47 -7.18 16.42
C LYS A 102 -21.76 -7.05 15.08
N GLU A 103 -21.14 -5.90 14.81
CA GLU A 103 -20.42 -5.66 13.56
C GLU A 103 -18.99 -5.19 13.83
N LEU A 104 -18.02 -5.86 13.21
CA LEU A 104 -16.61 -5.52 13.24
C LEU A 104 -16.05 -5.47 11.81
N ASP A 105 -15.59 -4.31 11.40
CA ASP A 105 -14.90 -4.13 10.12
C ASP A 105 -13.41 -3.89 10.33
N LEU A 106 -12.61 -4.88 9.95
CA LEU A 106 -11.15 -4.87 9.93
C LEU A 106 -10.59 -4.95 8.50
N SER A 107 -11.42 -4.70 7.48
CA SER A 107 -10.96 -4.68 6.09
C SER A 107 -9.73 -3.78 5.91
N TYR A 108 -8.87 -4.12 4.93
CA TYR A 108 -7.65 -3.37 4.64
C TYR A 108 -6.69 -3.21 5.84
N ASN A 109 -6.65 -4.17 6.76
CA ASN A 109 -5.60 -4.29 7.78
C ASN A 109 -4.68 -5.51 7.50
N HIS A 110 -3.73 -5.77 8.38
CA HIS A 110 -2.76 -6.88 8.29
C HIS A 110 -2.88 -7.86 9.48
N PRO A 111 -4.06 -8.45 9.72
CA PRO A 111 -4.29 -9.36 10.86
C PRO A 111 -3.31 -10.56 10.88
N GLY A 112 -2.81 -10.95 9.71
CA GLY A 112 -2.00 -12.16 9.51
C GLY A 112 -2.81 -13.43 9.78
N ASP A 113 -2.27 -14.58 9.38
CA ASP A 113 -2.97 -15.87 9.49
C ASP A 113 -3.46 -16.16 10.90
N LEU A 114 -2.67 -15.81 11.91
CA LEU A 114 -3.05 -15.97 13.31
C LEU A 114 -4.23 -15.08 13.70
N GLY A 115 -4.22 -13.80 13.30
CA GLY A 115 -5.30 -12.87 13.61
C GLY A 115 -6.60 -13.28 12.95
N VAL A 116 -6.54 -13.67 11.67
CA VAL A 116 -7.68 -14.21 10.91
C VAL A 116 -8.23 -15.45 11.60
N ARG A 117 -7.37 -16.43 11.92
CA ARG A 117 -7.78 -17.66 12.59
C ARG A 117 -8.47 -17.41 13.93
N LEU A 118 -7.92 -16.50 14.76
CA LEU A 118 -8.50 -16.18 16.07
C LEU A 118 -9.87 -15.50 15.96
N LEU A 119 -10.03 -14.56 15.03
CA LEU A 119 -11.29 -13.84 14.83
C LEU A 119 -12.35 -14.73 14.18
N SER A 120 -11.98 -15.56 13.20
CA SER A 120 -12.88 -16.53 12.58
C SER A 120 -13.34 -17.60 13.57
N ALA A 121 -12.44 -18.12 14.41
CA ALA A 121 -12.80 -19.11 15.43
C ALA A 121 -13.80 -18.58 16.46
N GLY A 122 -13.80 -17.28 16.74
CA GLY A 122 -14.78 -16.69 17.65
C GLY A 122 -16.18 -16.55 17.04
N LEU A 123 -16.34 -16.50 15.71
CA LEU A 123 -17.66 -16.56 15.08
C LEU A 123 -18.36 -17.92 15.28
N GLU A 124 -17.59 -18.95 15.60
CA GLU A 124 -18.12 -20.28 15.96
C GLU A 124 -18.47 -20.38 17.46
N ASP A 125 -18.07 -19.40 18.28
CA ASP A 125 -18.35 -19.38 19.72
C ASP A 125 -19.77 -18.82 19.98
N PRO A 126 -20.69 -19.59 20.59
CA PRO A 126 -22.05 -19.13 20.85
C PRO A 126 -22.15 -17.98 21.87
N HIS A 127 -21.07 -17.69 22.60
CA HIS A 127 -21.02 -16.55 23.51
C HIS A 127 -20.67 -15.24 22.80
N TRP A 128 -20.14 -15.30 21.58
CA TRP A 128 -19.93 -14.12 20.76
C TRP A 128 -21.26 -13.65 20.17
N ARG A 129 -21.49 -12.34 20.24
CA ARG A 129 -22.65 -11.68 19.61
C ARG A 129 -22.32 -11.11 18.24
N LEU A 130 -21.10 -11.36 17.75
CA LEU A 130 -20.62 -10.79 16.49
C LEU A 130 -21.32 -11.49 15.32
N GLU A 131 -22.15 -10.74 14.61
CA GLU A 131 -22.93 -11.21 13.46
C GLU A 131 -22.20 -10.96 12.14
N LYS A 132 -21.44 -9.86 12.06
CA LYS A 132 -20.70 -9.46 10.84
C LYS A 132 -19.25 -9.18 11.18
N LEU A 133 -18.37 -9.90 10.50
CA LEU A 133 -16.93 -9.67 10.51
C LEU A 133 -16.47 -9.44 9.07
N ASN A 134 -15.95 -8.25 8.79
CA ASN A 134 -15.27 -7.97 7.53
C ASN A 134 -13.76 -7.97 7.76
N MET A 135 -13.03 -8.84 7.07
CA MET A 135 -11.56 -8.85 7.04
C MET A 135 -11.03 -8.78 5.62
N ASP A 136 -11.86 -8.35 4.66
CA ASP A 136 -11.47 -8.32 3.26
C ASP A 136 -10.24 -7.42 3.05
N HIS A 137 -9.28 -7.95 2.30
CA HIS A 137 -8.07 -7.25 1.90
C HIS A 137 -8.19 -6.68 0.47
N GLY A 138 -9.36 -6.84 -0.17
CA GLY A 138 -9.62 -6.54 -1.58
C GLY A 138 -9.98 -5.09 -1.90
N GLY A 139 -9.12 -4.43 -2.68
CA GLY A 139 -9.52 -3.62 -3.84
C GLY A 139 -9.92 -2.13 -3.67
N GLU A 140 -9.12 -1.27 -4.32
CA GLU A 140 -9.41 0.06 -4.90
C GLU A 140 -9.61 1.30 -4.01
N TRP A 141 -10.33 1.27 -2.89
CA TRP A 141 -10.85 2.57 -2.39
C TRP A 141 -9.99 3.37 -1.41
N ARG A 142 -8.88 2.84 -0.87
CA ARG A 142 -8.12 3.52 0.22
C ARG A 142 -6.60 3.52 0.09
N LEU A 143 -6.08 3.04 -1.03
CA LEU A 143 -4.66 2.80 -1.23
C LEU A 143 -3.81 4.09 -1.15
N LYS A 144 -4.39 5.27 -1.43
CA LYS A 144 -3.69 6.56 -1.43
C LYS A 144 -3.20 7.02 -0.05
N SER A 145 -3.92 6.77 1.06
CA SER A 145 -3.45 7.20 2.40
C SER A 145 -2.53 6.17 3.06
N GLY A 146 -2.78 4.88 2.81
CA GLY A 146 -2.00 3.78 3.39
C GLY A 146 -0.65 3.53 2.72
N LEU A 147 -0.54 3.71 1.39
CA LEU A 147 0.73 3.55 0.67
C LEU A 147 1.63 4.77 0.74
N LYS A 148 1.05 5.97 0.91
CA LYS A 148 1.83 7.21 1.02
C LYS A 148 2.85 7.22 2.16
N LYS A 149 2.62 6.42 3.22
CA LYS A 149 3.60 6.28 4.31
C LYS A 149 4.84 5.45 3.93
N TYR A 150 4.75 4.66 2.85
CA TYR A 150 5.83 3.85 2.31
C TYR A 150 6.48 4.53 1.10
N VAL A 151 6.20 5.80 0.85
CA VAL A 151 6.81 6.54 -0.27
C VAL A 151 8.32 6.47 -0.16
N CYS A 152 8.94 5.98 -1.23
CA CYS A 152 10.38 6.00 -1.37
C CYS A 152 10.79 6.98 -2.46
N ASP A 153 11.82 7.77 -2.16
CA ASP A 153 12.49 8.58 -3.16
C ASP A 153 13.43 7.69 -3.97
N LEU A 154 13.27 7.73 -5.28
CA LEU A 154 14.06 6.95 -6.23
C LEU A 154 14.82 7.89 -7.16
N THR A 155 15.99 7.46 -7.59
CA THR A 155 16.85 8.21 -8.50
C THR A 155 17.37 7.29 -9.59
N LEU A 156 17.25 7.68 -10.85
CA LEU A 156 17.78 6.91 -11.98
C LEU A 156 19.32 6.89 -11.93
N ASP A 157 19.91 5.72 -12.20
CA ASP A 157 21.35 5.53 -12.14
C ASP A 157 22.01 5.78 -13.51
N PRO A 158 22.81 6.87 -13.67
CA PRO A 158 23.56 7.15 -14.88
C PRO A 158 24.60 6.08 -15.25
N ASN A 159 24.94 5.18 -14.32
CA ASN A 159 25.86 4.08 -14.59
C ASN A 159 25.19 2.87 -15.23
N THR A 160 23.85 2.77 -15.12
CA THR A 160 23.08 1.64 -15.69
C THR A 160 22.38 2.00 -17.00
N VAL A 161 22.07 3.29 -17.20
CA VAL A 161 21.27 3.78 -18.33
C VAL A 161 21.90 3.44 -19.70
N ASN A 162 21.09 2.88 -20.59
CA ASN A 162 21.48 2.66 -21.98
C ASN A 162 21.79 3.98 -22.72
N ARG A 163 22.69 3.95 -23.71
CA ARG A 163 23.11 5.15 -24.46
C ARG A 163 22.00 5.76 -25.31
N LYS A 164 20.96 5.03 -25.70
CA LYS A 164 19.79 5.59 -26.39
C LYS A 164 18.83 6.33 -25.45
N LEU A 165 19.09 6.36 -24.16
CA LEU A 165 18.25 7.03 -23.17
C LEU A 165 18.96 8.28 -22.67
N SER A 166 18.22 9.38 -22.49
CA SER A 166 18.72 10.61 -21.85
C SER A 166 18.05 10.80 -20.49
N LEU A 167 18.86 10.99 -19.44
CA LEU A 167 18.39 11.37 -18.11
C LEU A 167 18.23 12.89 -17.98
N SER A 168 17.16 13.34 -17.32
CA SER A 168 16.87 14.75 -17.04
C SER A 168 16.15 14.91 -15.69
N GLU A 169 15.80 16.14 -15.32
CA GLU A 169 15.07 16.46 -14.07
C GLU A 169 15.78 15.86 -12.84
N GLU A 170 17.07 16.14 -12.68
CA GLU A 170 17.88 15.58 -11.56
C GLU A 170 17.88 14.05 -11.52
N ASN A 171 17.95 13.41 -12.69
CA ASN A 171 17.84 11.95 -12.86
C ASN A 171 16.50 11.36 -12.39
N ARG A 172 15.42 12.12 -12.52
CA ARG A 172 14.06 11.64 -12.22
C ARG A 172 13.27 11.32 -13.48
N LYS A 173 13.73 11.76 -14.64
CA LYS A 173 13.11 11.47 -15.94
C LYS A 173 14.10 10.81 -16.88
N VAL A 174 13.61 9.83 -17.62
CA VAL A 174 14.33 9.17 -18.72
C VAL A 174 13.51 9.29 -20.00
N THR A 175 14.17 9.64 -21.09
CA THR A 175 13.54 9.82 -22.41
C THR A 175 14.37 9.10 -23.47
N TRP A 176 13.71 8.38 -24.37
CA TRP A 176 14.38 7.75 -25.49
C TRP A 176 14.85 8.79 -26.52
N ARG A 177 16.03 8.57 -27.10
CA ARG A 177 16.68 9.43 -28.10
C ARG A 177 17.19 8.58 -29.26
N ARG A 178 17.10 9.13 -30.47
CA ARG A 178 17.67 8.51 -31.68
C ARG A 178 19.19 8.43 -31.61
N GLU A 179 19.81 9.48 -31.08
CA GLU A 179 21.26 9.61 -30.94
C GLU A 179 21.74 9.04 -29.61
N GLU A 180 22.95 8.48 -29.63
CA GLU A 180 23.58 7.98 -28.41
C GLU A 180 24.06 9.14 -27.53
N GLN A 181 23.73 9.04 -26.25
CA GLN A 181 24.14 9.98 -25.23
C GLN A 181 25.58 9.67 -24.80
N PRO A 182 26.39 10.70 -24.47
CA PRO A 182 27.83 10.57 -24.24
C PRO A 182 28.15 9.99 -22.84
N TYR A 183 27.49 8.89 -22.46
CA TYR A 183 27.76 8.23 -21.19
C TYR A 183 29.04 7.36 -21.28
N PRO A 184 29.91 7.42 -20.26
CA PRO A 184 31.13 6.62 -20.23
C PRO A 184 30.82 5.12 -20.14
N ASP A 185 31.75 4.29 -20.61
CA ASP A 185 31.64 2.84 -20.42
C ASP A 185 31.57 2.49 -18.93
N HIS A 186 30.67 1.57 -18.60
CA HIS A 186 30.46 1.10 -17.23
C HIS A 186 30.01 -0.37 -17.25
N PRO A 187 30.49 -1.25 -16.35
CA PRO A 187 30.11 -2.66 -16.32
C PRO A 187 28.61 -2.88 -16.09
N GLU A 188 27.97 -2.03 -15.30
CA GLU A 188 26.53 -2.13 -14.99
C GLU A 188 25.62 -1.52 -16.07
N ARG A 189 26.19 -0.96 -17.15
CA ARG A 189 25.42 -0.27 -18.20
C ARG A 189 24.71 -1.28 -19.09
N PHE A 190 23.41 -1.09 -19.30
CA PHE A 190 22.68 -1.84 -20.31
C PHE A 190 23.19 -1.46 -21.71
N GLU A 191 23.75 -2.44 -22.40
CA GLU A 191 24.41 -2.22 -23.69
C GLU A 191 23.42 -2.18 -24.86
N TYR A 192 22.50 -3.14 -24.90
CA TYR A 192 21.63 -3.34 -26.06
C TYR A 192 20.22 -2.78 -25.84
N TRP A 193 19.52 -3.29 -24.82
CA TRP A 193 18.15 -2.90 -24.52
C TRP A 193 18.08 -1.54 -23.84
N GLU A 194 17.12 -0.71 -24.25
CA GLU A 194 16.87 0.63 -23.73
C GLU A 194 16.27 0.61 -22.32
N GLN A 195 17.09 0.18 -21.37
CA GLN A 195 16.76 0.00 -19.97
C GLN A 195 17.61 0.90 -19.07
N VAL A 196 17.09 1.16 -17.87
CA VAL A 196 17.77 1.87 -16.79
C VAL A 196 17.27 1.35 -15.44
N LEU A 197 18.12 1.37 -14.43
CA LEU A 197 17.73 1.12 -13.03
C LEU A 197 17.78 2.39 -12.19
N CYS A 198 17.03 2.37 -11.10
CA CYS A 198 17.24 3.25 -9.97
C CYS A 198 18.45 2.79 -9.13
N ARG A 199 19.03 3.73 -8.38
CA ARG A 199 20.19 3.48 -7.50
C ARG A 199 19.82 2.70 -6.25
N GLU A 200 18.60 2.91 -5.77
CA GLU A 200 18.12 2.43 -4.49
C GLU A 200 17.71 0.95 -4.58
N GLY A 201 18.37 0.10 -3.79
CA GLY A 201 17.99 -1.30 -3.61
C GLY A 201 16.95 -1.42 -2.49
N LEU A 202 15.79 -1.96 -2.80
CA LEU A 202 14.63 -2.03 -1.91
C LEU A 202 14.53 -3.42 -1.26
N SER A 203 14.52 -3.45 0.07
CA SER A 203 14.37 -4.66 0.88
C SER A 203 13.28 -4.54 1.96
N GLY A 204 12.43 -3.51 1.84
CA GLY A 204 11.35 -3.21 2.79
C GLY A 204 10.02 -2.97 2.08
N ARG A 205 9.13 -2.23 2.74
CA ARG A 205 7.90 -1.74 2.12
C ARG A 205 8.16 -0.41 1.44
N CYS A 206 7.88 -0.35 0.14
CA CYS A 206 8.17 0.80 -0.68
C CYS A 206 7.03 1.06 -1.66
N TYR A 207 6.68 2.32 -1.84
CA TYR A 207 5.70 2.80 -2.80
C TYR A 207 6.30 3.93 -3.63
N TRP A 208 6.14 3.86 -4.94
CA TRP A 208 6.50 4.94 -5.85
C TRP A 208 5.50 5.05 -6.99
N GLU A 209 5.42 6.23 -7.58
CA GLU A 209 4.58 6.51 -8.73
C GLU A 209 5.45 6.95 -9.90
N VAL A 210 5.07 6.49 -11.08
CA VAL A 210 5.72 6.86 -12.33
C VAL A 210 4.68 7.30 -13.34
N GLU A 211 5.04 8.29 -14.14
CA GLU A 211 4.22 8.81 -15.22
C GLU A 211 4.97 8.61 -16.53
N TRP A 212 4.30 8.00 -17.51
CA TRP A 212 4.89 7.73 -18.81
C TRP A 212 4.17 8.52 -19.92
N SER A 213 4.81 8.68 -21.07
CA SER A 213 4.23 9.32 -22.24
C SER A 213 4.81 8.74 -23.54
N GLY A 214 4.09 8.90 -24.65
CA GLY A 214 4.49 8.33 -25.95
C GLY A 214 3.85 6.97 -26.21
N GLY A 215 4.56 6.07 -26.88
CA GLY A 215 4.00 4.78 -27.33
C GLY A 215 3.82 3.71 -26.25
N GLY A 216 4.45 3.86 -25.09
CA GLY A 216 4.39 2.89 -23.98
C GLY A 216 5.64 2.92 -23.10
N ALA A 217 5.62 2.17 -22.00
CA ALA A 217 6.75 2.03 -21.10
C ALA A 217 6.72 0.67 -20.39
N GLY A 218 7.90 0.14 -20.09
CA GLY A 218 8.06 -0.99 -19.17
C GLY A 218 8.47 -0.50 -17.79
N ILE A 219 7.73 -0.89 -16.76
CA ILE A 219 7.92 -0.48 -15.36
C ILE A 219 8.10 -1.73 -14.52
N GLY A 220 9.27 -1.93 -13.93
CA GLY A 220 9.58 -3.18 -13.25
C GLY A 220 10.56 -3.04 -12.10
N VAL A 221 10.89 -4.19 -11.54
CA VAL A 221 11.95 -4.37 -10.55
C VAL A 221 12.80 -5.58 -10.91
N THR A 222 14.07 -5.56 -10.51
CA THR A 222 15.00 -6.67 -10.77
C THR A 222 15.98 -6.85 -9.62
N TYR A 223 16.52 -8.05 -9.47
CA TYR A 223 17.77 -8.22 -8.71
C TYR A 223 18.92 -7.53 -9.41
N LYS A 224 19.94 -7.14 -8.62
CA LYS A 224 21.13 -6.46 -9.11
C LYS A 224 21.86 -7.26 -10.19
N GLY A 225 21.94 -8.58 -10.02
CA GLY A 225 22.65 -9.52 -10.88
C GLY A 225 21.96 -9.88 -12.19
N ILE A 226 21.03 -9.06 -12.70
CA ILE A 226 20.53 -9.20 -14.08
C ILE A 226 21.67 -8.92 -15.07
N ASN A 227 21.68 -9.66 -16.18
CA ASN A 227 22.66 -9.46 -17.23
C ASN A 227 22.46 -8.09 -17.92
N ARG A 228 23.56 -7.43 -18.27
CA ARG A 228 23.60 -6.08 -18.83
C ARG A 228 24.09 -6.04 -20.28
N ARG A 229 24.68 -7.14 -20.75
CA ARG A 229 25.43 -7.21 -22.00
C ARG A 229 24.97 -8.37 -22.87
N GLY A 230 25.06 -8.14 -24.19
CA GLY A 230 24.64 -9.10 -25.20
C GLY A 230 23.20 -8.93 -25.64
N TRP A 231 22.84 -9.66 -26.71
CA TRP A 231 21.53 -9.58 -27.36
C TRP A 231 20.53 -10.62 -26.82
N GLY A 232 20.94 -11.36 -25.78
CA GLY A 232 20.12 -12.37 -25.15
C GLY A 232 18.88 -11.76 -24.50
N VAL A 233 17.79 -12.54 -24.49
CA VAL A 233 16.56 -12.19 -23.78
C VAL A 233 16.78 -12.12 -22.25
N ASP A 234 17.84 -12.75 -21.73
CA ASP A 234 18.20 -12.74 -20.32
C ASP A 234 18.52 -11.34 -19.76
N CYS A 235 18.91 -10.40 -20.63
CA CYS A 235 19.17 -9.00 -20.27
C CYS A 235 17.90 -8.14 -20.22
N TRP A 236 16.77 -8.64 -20.73
CA TRP A 236 15.52 -7.90 -20.84
C TRP A 236 14.61 -8.20 -19.64
N PHE A 237 14.10 -7.16 -18.98
CA PHE A 237 13.12 -7.31 -17.92
C PHE A 237 11.92 -8.20 -18.31
N GLY A 238 11.58 -9.12 -17.41
CA GLY A 238 10.50 -10.09 -17.55
C GLY A 238 10.87 -11.37 -18.29
N TYR A 239 11.98 -11.41 -19.03
CA TYR A 239 12.43 -12.61 -19.78
C TYR A 239 13.37 -13.52 -18.97
N ASN A 240 13.64 -13.16 -17.72
CA ASN A 240 14.45 -13.92 -16.78
C ASN A 240 13.71 -14.11 -15.46
N ASP A 241 14.25 -14.97 -14.61
CA ASP A 241 13.76 -15.26 -13.26
C ASP A 241 14.15 -14.21 -12.21
N LYS A 242 14.91 -13.18 -12.61
CA LYS A 242 15.42 -12.11 -11.74
C LYS A 242 14.59 -10.83 -11.78
N SER A 243 13.61 -10.72 -12.68
CA SER A 243 12.88 -9.49 -12.95
C SER A 243 11.39 -9.69 -13.13
N TRP A 244 10.64 -8.65 -12.74
CA TRP A 244 9.19 -8.56 -12.82
C TRP A 244 8.84 -7.22 -13.43
N ILE A 245 8.01 -7.21 -14.46
CA ILE A 245 7.71 -5.98 -15.21
C ILE A 245 6.24 -5.89 -15.61
N LEU A 246 5.71 -4.68 -15.55
CA LEU A 246 4.47 -4.26 -16.19
C LEU A 246 4.82 -3.50 -17.48
N TYR A 247 4.33 -3.99 -18.61
CA TYR A 247 4.33 -3.27 -19.87
C TYR A 247 3.03 -2.48 -20.02
N CYS A 248 3.17 -1.17 -20.16
CA CYS A 248 2.08 -0.24 -20.40
C CYS A 248 2.14 0.25 -21.84
N TYR A 249 1.06 0.08 -22.58
CA TYR A 249 0.84 0.70 -23.87
C TYR A 249 -0.48 1.47 -23.81
N VAL A 250 -0.76 2.30 -24.82
CA VAL A 250 -1.98 3.13 -24.88
C VAL A 250 -3.25 2.28 -24.79
N ASP A 251 -3.23 1.10 -25.40
CA ASP A 251 -4.41 0.23 -25.60
C ASP A 251 -4.32 -1.11 -24.86
N ARG A 252 -3.18 -1.45 -24.28
CA ARG A 252 -2.96 -2.76 -23.63
C ARG A 252 -1.97 -2.69 -22.48
N TYR A 253 -2.25 -3.47 -21.45
CA TYR A 253 -1.35 -3.65 -20.31
C TYR A 253 -1.06 -5.14 -20.20
N SER A 254 0.19 -5.50 -19.92
CA SER A 254 0.57 -6.88 -19.65
C SER A 254 1.69 -6.94 -18.64
N VAL A 255 1.72 -8.01 -17.86
CA VAL A 255 2.83 -8.28 -16.94
C VAL A 255 3.65 -9.45 -17.44
N ARG A 256 4.95 -9.40 -17.18
CA ARG A 256 5.87 -10.47 -17.57
C ARG A 256 6.85 -10.81 -16.45
N HIS A 257 7.08 -12.10 -16.25
CA HIS A 257 8.12 -12.65 -15.40
C HIS A 257 8.54 -14.03 -15.91
N ASN A 258 9.85 -14.30 -15.96
CA ASN A 258 10.42 -15.56 -16.43
C ASN A 258 9.82 -16.05 -17.77
N ASP A 259 9.76 -15.13 -18.74
CA ASP A 259 9.20 -15.32 -20.09
C ASP A 259 7.70 -15.67 -20.13
N LYS A 260 7.01 -15.62 -19.00
CA LYS A 260 5.55 -15.80 -18.93
C LYS A 260 4.86 -14.46 -18.95
N THR A 261 3.98 -14.27 -19.92
CA THR A 261 3.18 -13.05 -20.07
C THR A 261 1.75 -13.30 -19.62
N THR A 262 1.20 -12.36 -18.88
CA THR A 262 -0.23 -12.30 -18.55
C THR A 262 -0.76 -10.97 -19.05
N ASP A 263 -1.72 -11.01 -19.97
CA ASP A 263 -2.42 -9.82 -20.42
C ASP A 263 -3.41 -9.36 -19.34
N ILE A 264 -3.45 -8.05 -19.11
CA ILE A 264 -4.37 -7.43 -18.16
C ILE A 264 -5.54 -6.86 -18.98
N PRO A 265 -6.78 -7.31 -18.74
CA PRO A 265 -7.93 -6.75 -19.43
C PRO A 265 -8.15 -5.34 -18.90
N VAL A 266 -7.88 -4.34 -19.74
CA VAL A 266 -8.05 -2.95 -19.34
C VAL A 266 -8.89 -2.20 -20.38
N THR A 267 -9.88 -1.45 -19.89
CA THR A 267 -10.62 -0.48 -20.70
C THR A 267 -9.76 0.77 -20.90
N SER A 268 -9.76 1.28 -22.15
CA SER A 268 -9.11 2.53 -22.57
C SER A 268 -9.18 3.60 -21.48
N SER A 269 -8.05 4.22 -21.16
CA SER A 269 -7.94 5.17 -20.04
C SER A 269 -7.04 6.35 -20.37
N ASP A 270 -7.44 7.53 -19.88
CA ASP A 270 -6.74 8.79 -20.09
C ASP A 270 -5.54 8.99 -19.14
N SER A 271 -5.23 8.02 -18.26
CA SER A 271 -4.11 8.15 -17.31
C SER A 271 -2.92 7.26 -17.66
N HIS A 272 -1.75 7.90 -17.81
CA HIS A 272 -0.46 7.25 -17.99
C HIS A 272 0.37 7.21 -16.70
N ARG A 273 -0.28 7.25 -15.53
CA ARG A 273 0.39 7.15 -14.24
C ARG A 273 0.19 5.78 -13.61
N VAL A 274 1.28 5.20 -13.12
CA VAL A 274 1.33 3.87 -12.50
C VAL A 274 1.95 3.98 -11.11
N GLY A 275 1.25 3.45 -10.12
CA GLY A 275 1.75 3.25 -8.77
C GLY A 275 2.30 1.84 -8.62
N VAL A 276 3.45 1.71 -7.97
CA VAL A 276 4.09 0.42 -7.69
C VAL A 276 4.27 0.29 -6.19
N TYR A 277 3.80 -0.82 -5.62
CA TYR A 277 3.98 -1.15 -4.21
C TYR A 277 4.74 -2.45 -4.08
N LEU A 278 5.84 -2.40 -3.33
CA LEU A 278 6.63 -3.56 -2.93
C LEU A 278 6.43 -3.78 -1.43
N ASP A 279 6.00 -4.98 -1.03
CA ASP A 279 6.15 -5.50 0.32
C ASP A 279 7.17 -6.64 0.26
N TRP A 280 8.45 -6.28 0.34
CA TRP A 280 9.55 -7.24 0.21
C TRP A 280 9.48 -8.35 1.27
N PRO A 281 9.22 -8.07 2.57
CA PRO A 281 9.07 -9.12 3.59
C PRO A 281 7.89 -10.06 3.35
N ALA A 282 6.77 -9.56 2.80
CA ALA A 282 5.61 -10.38 2.49
C ALA A 282 5.70 -11.10 1.13
N GLY A 283 6.70 -10.76 0.31
CA GLY A 283 6.86 -11.36 -1.01
C GLY A 283 5.85 -10.86 -2.05
N THR A 284 5.36 -9.62 -1.92
CA THR A 284 4.33 -9.09 -2.84
C THR A 284 4.84 -7.87 -3.61
N LEU A 285 4.60 -7.86 -4.92
CA LEU A 285 4.83 -6.71 -5.80
C LEU A 285 3.53 -6.41 -6.55
N SER A 286 2.94 -5.26 -6.28
CA SER A 286 1.65 -4.85 -6.83
C SER A 286 1.78 -3.62 -7.70
N PHE A 287 1.07 -3.63 -8.83
CA PHE A 287 0.97 -2.53 -9.76
C PHE A 287 -0.45 -1.96 -9.75
N TYR A 288 -0.54 -0.64 -9.83
CA TYR A 288 -1.77 0.12 -9.81
C TYR A 288 -1.75 1.16 -10.90
N ARG A 289 -2.91 1.43 -11.50
CA ARG A 289 -3.14 2.63 -12.29
C ARG A 289 -3.53 3.75 -11.34
N VAL A 290 -2.95 4.93 -11.53
CA VAL A 290 -3.27 6.14 -10.76
C VAL A 290 -4.12 7.06 -11.62
N SER A 291 -5.35 7.39 -11.25
CA SER A 291 -6.21 8.32 -12.00
C SER A 291 -6.93 9.26 -11.06
N SER A 292 -6.79 10.57 -11.21
CA SER A 292 -7.50 11.55 -10.35
C SER A 292 -7.47 11.18 -8.87
N ASP A 293 -6.30 10.75 -8.39
CA ASP A 293 -6.06 10.30 -7.01
C ASP A 293 -6.69 8.96 -6.58
N THR A 294 -7.23 8.15 -7.48
CA THR A 294 -7.61 6.75 -7.20
C THR A 294 -6.55 5.78 -7.72
N LEU A 295 -6.35 4.68 -6.98
CA LEU A 295 -5.43 3.59 -7.33
C LEU A 295 -6.25 2.35 -7.71
N THR A 296 -6.38 2.11 -9.01
CA THR A 296 -7.01 0.91 -9.57
C THR A 296 -5.97 -0.20 -9.62
N HIS A 297 -6.23 -1.33 -8.97
CA HIS A 297 -5.32 -2.48 -9.01
C HIS A 297 -5.21 -3.04 -10.43
N LEU A 298 -3.98 -3.31 -10.85
CA LEU A 298 -3.70 -3.92 -12.16
C LEU A 298 -3.29 -5.37 -12.00
N TYR A 299 -2.30 -5.62 -11.15
CA TYR A 299 -1.75 -6.96 -10.97
C TYR A 299 -0.89 -7.06 -9.70
N THR A 300 -0.79 -8.25 -9.12
CA THR A 300 0.14 -8.56 -8.03
C THR A 300 0.92 -9.83 -8.30
N PHE A 301 2.24 -9.72 -8.28
CA PHE A 301 3.12 -10.89 -8.17
C PHE A 301 3.25 -11.30 -6.71
N ASN A 302 3.18 -12.61 -6.47
CA ASN A 302 3.48 -13.23 -5.19
C ASN A 302 4.69 -14.14 -5.39
N THR A 303 5.79 -13.87 -4.70
CA THR A 303 7.03 -14.62 -4.82
C THR A 303 7.90 -14.44 -3.58
N THR A 304 8.90 -15.29 -3.39
CA THR A 304 9.88 -15.10 -2.33
C THR A 304 11.09 -14.36 -2.89
N PHE A 305 11.25 -13.09 -2.48
CA PHE A 305 12.42 -12.32 -2.87
C PHE A 305 13.66 -12.77 -2.07
N THR A 306 14.77 -13.00 -2.75
CA THR A 306 16.02 -13.50 -2.16
C THR A 306 17.05 -12.41 -1.93
N GLU A 307 16.93 -11.30 -2.66
CA GLU A 307 17.88 -10.18 -2.67
C GLU A 307 17.12 -8.85 -2.77
N PRO A 308 17.76 -7.70 -2.46
CA PRO A 308 17.17 -6.39 -2.69
C PRO A 308 16.76 -6.19 -4.15
N LEU A 309 15.61 -5.57 -4.35
CA LEU A 309 15.06 -5.28 -5.66
C LEU A 309 15.36 -3.84 -6.09
N TYR A 310 15.78 -3.66 -7.34
CA TYR A 310 16.07 -2.38 -7.93
C TYR A 310 14.96 -2.02 -8.91
N PRO A 311 14.22 -0.91 -8.69
CA PRO A 311 13.28 -0.40 -9.68
C PRO A 311 13.99 -0.09 -10.99
N GLY A 312 13.30 -0.34 -12.10
CA GLY A 312 13.85 -0.18 -13.44
C GLY A 312 12.80 0.09 -14.49
N PHE A 313 13.25 0.68 -15.58
CA PHE A 313 12.38 1.09 -16.68
C PHE A 313 12.94 0.62 -18.02
N TYR A 314 12.03 0.24 -18.92
CA TYR A 314 12.30 0.04 -20.34
C TYR A 314 11.55 1.13 -21.12
N VAL A 315 12.25 1.85 -22.01
CA VAL A 315 11.71 3.03 -22.68
C VAL A 315 12.12 3.03 -24.15
N TYR A 316 11.15 3.10 -25.06
CA TYR A 316 11.38 3.13 -26.50
C TYR A 316 10.35 4.04 -27.16
N ASP A 317 10.82 5.05 -27.89
CA ASP A 317 10.00 6.12 -28.48
C ASP A 317 9.00 6.75 -27.49
N SER A 318 9.46 6.87 -26.23
CA SER A 318 8.65 7.28 -25.08
C SER A 318 9.50 7.93 -24.00
N SER A 319 8.85 8.34 -22.90
CA SER A 319 9.54 8.79 -21.70
C SER A 319 8.85 8.28 -20.43
N VAL A 320 9.63 8.18 -19.35
CA VAL A 320 9.15 7.84 -18.00
C VAL A 320 9.73 8.85 -17.01
N SER A 321 8.86 9.39 -16.16
CA SER A 321 9.21 10.28 -15.06
C SER A 321 8.80 9.66 -13.73
N LEU A 322 9.71 9.65 -12.76
CA LEU A 322 9.39 9.39 -11.36
C LEU A 322 8.56 10.58 -10.83
N CYS A 323 7.40 10.33 -10.22
CA CYS A 323 6.55 11.39 -9.68
C CYS A 323 7.10 11.89 -8.34
N GLN A 324 7.06 13.21 -8.09
CA GLN A 324 7.35 13.73 -6.75
C GLN A 324 6.10 13.54 -5.89
N MET A 325 6.24 12.71 -4.87
CA MET A 325 5.23 12.61 -3.84
C MET A 325 5.71 13.44 -2.67
N VAL A 326 5.18 14.66 -2.54
CA VAL A 326 5.48 15.53 -1.40
C VAL A 326 5.14 14.74 -0.13
N PRO A 327 6.13 14.42 0.72
CA PRO A 327 5.84 13.87 2.04
C PRO A 327 4.92 14.89 2.71
N VAL A 328 3.82 14.45 3.32
CA VAL A 328 3.03 15.36 4.14
C VAL A 328 3.99 15.89 5.20
N SER A 329 4.40 17.15 5.06
CA SER A 329 5.29 17.80 5.99
C SER A 329 4.61 17.72 7.35
N ASN A 330 5.29 17.12 8.32
CA ASN A 330 4.96 17.27 9.72
C ASN A 330 5.17 18.76 10.04
N THR A 331 4.16 19.58 9.79
CA THR A 331 4.11 20.93 10.35
C THR A 331 3.96 20.77 11.85
N THR A 332 5.07 21.08 12.52
CA THR A 332 5.30 21.25 13.96
C THR A 332 4.18 21.92 14.70
#